data_AF-A0A9W4RM73-F1
#
_entry.id   AF-A0A9W4RM73-F1
#
_cell.length_a   1.000
_cell.length_b   1.000
_cell.length_c   1.000
_cell.angle_alpha   90.00
_cell.angle_beta   90.00
_cell.angle_gamma   90.00
#
_symmetry.space_group_name_H-M   'P 1'
#
loop_
_entity.id
_entity.type
_entity.pdbx_description
1 polymer ?
#
loop_
_entity_poly.entity_id
_entity_poly.type
_entity_poly.pdbx_seq_one_letter_code
_entity_poly.pdbx_strand_id
1 'polypeptide(L)'
;MAQQQFQSQAQAARELQSQITTAIGRIDFPGGLGTNSAEVARGINQNIDASAFDKHNQSGIVEVHAEFIATKSDGAKAFELEVIWDADNPPLGKTRTAHFGWEIYLGGKRVAGPGHVFFAPEVILTNYRNNKREQKEDLSLKIGKSGGIGTGKMQNTTRYFRLE
;
A
#
# COMPACT_ATOMS: atom_id res chain seq x y z
N MET A 1 24.08 -1.70 -8.57
CA MET A 1 23.29 -0.65 -9.28
C MET A 1 22.95 0.42 -8.26
N ALA A 2 23.14 1.70 -8.58
CA ALA A 2 22.73 2.78 -7.68
C ALA A 2 21.20 2.74 -7.52
N GLN A 3 20.71 2.89 -6.29
CA GLN A 3 19.28 2.95 -6.00
C GLN A 3 18.72 4.22 -6.62
N GLN A 4 17.62 4.13 -7.38
CA GLN A 4 16.99 5.31 -7.98
C GLN A 4 16.47 6.21 -6.85
N GLN A 5 16.87 7.48 -6.89
CA GLN A 5 16.47 8.49 -5.92
C GLN A 5 15.54 9.50 -6.58
N PHE A 6 14.42 9.81 -5.93
CA PHE A 6 13.41 10.71 -6.44
C PHE A 6 13.57 12.13 -5.89
N GLN A 7 13.44 13.09 -6.79
CA GLN A 7 13.64 14.52 -6.51
C GLN A 7 12.39 15.19 -5.92
N SER A 8 11.23 14.53 -5.96
CA SER A 8 10.00 15.02 -5.33
C SER A 8 9.10 13.90 -4.82
N GLN A 9 8.31 14.21 -3.80
CA GLN A 9 7.36 13.27 -3.19
C GLN A 9 6.33 12.74 -4.19
N ALA A 10 5.83 13.60 -5.08
CA ALA A 10 4.87 13.21 -6.12
C ALA A 10 5.47 12.25 -7.17
N GLN A 11 6.77 12.33 -7.46
CA GLN A 11 7.43 11.34 -8.33
C GLN A 11 7.59 10.00 -7.59
N ALA A 12 8.00 10.04 -6.33
CA ALA A 12 8.13 8.84 -5.53
C ALA A 12 6.78 8.14 -5.28
N ALA A 13 5.69 8.88 -5.07
CA ALA A 13 4.36 8.29 -4.89
C ALA A 13 3.88 7.56 -6.15
N ARG A 14 4.20 8.10 -7.34
CA ARG A 14 3.94 7.41 -8.61
C ARG A 14 4.79 6.14 -8.76
N GLU A 15 6.05 6.18 -8.36
CA GLU A 15 6.90 4.98 -8.33
C GLU A 15 6.40 3.95 -7.31
N LEU A 16 5.95 4.39 -6.14
CA LEU A 16 5.36 3.54 -5.12
C LEU A 16 4.16 2.76 -5.68
N GLN A 17 3.23 3.45 -6.34
CA GLN A 17 2.12 2.83 -7.05
C GLN A 17 2.60 1.81 -8.09
N SER A 18 3.61 2.17 -8.89
CA SER A 18 4.17 1.30 -9.94
C SER A 18 4.74 0.00 -9.35
N GLN A 19 5.52 0.10 -8.27
CA GLN A 19 6.11 -1.06 -7.60
C GLN A 19 5.05 -1.97 -6.98
N ILE A 20 4.06 -1.39 -6.28
CA ILE A 20 2.94 -2.14 -5.69
C ILE A 20 2.12 -2.83 -6.79
N THR A 21 1.76 -2.12 -7.86
CA THR A 21 1.00 -2.65 -9.00
C THR A 21 1.72 -3.84 -9.65
N THR A 22 3.04 -3.69 -9.85
CA THR A 22 3.89 -4.74 -10.41
C THR A 22 3.98 -5.95 -9.49
N ALA A 23 4.11 -5.74 -8.19
CA ALA A 23 4.15 -6.82 -7.21
C ALA A 23 2.83 -7.59 -7.16
N ILE A 24 1.69 -6.89 -7.11
CA ILE A 24 0.35 -7.49 -7.15
C ILE A 24 0.14 -8.30 -8.44
N GLY A 25 0.59 -7.79 -9.58
CA GLY A 25 0.51 -8.50 -10.86
C GLY A 25 1.30 -9.82 -10.93
N ARG A 26 2.20 -10.07 -9.98
CA ARG A 26 3.01 -11.30 -9.88
C ARG A 26 2.50 -12.29 -8.82
N ILE A 27 1.48 -11.91 -8.05
CA ILE A 27 0.89 -12.79 -7.03
C ILE A 27 0.03 -13.83 -7.73
N ASP A 28 0.25 -15.10 -7.36
CA ASP A 28 -0.67 -16.17 -7.72
C ASP A 28 -1.80 -16.25 -6.69
N PHE A 29 -3.00 -15.81 -7.08
CA PHE A 29 -4.14 -15.72 -6.18
C PHE A 29 -4.85 -17.06 -6.05
N PRO A 30 -5.35 -17.41 -4.85
CA PRO A 30 -6.18 -18.60 -4.67
C PRO A 30 -7.39 -18.61 -5.60
N GLY A 31 -7.63 -19.75 -6.25
CA GLY A 31 -8.74 -19.94 -7.17
C GLY A 31 -10.11 -20.06 -6.48
N GLY A 32 -11.14 -20.31 -7.29
CA GLY A 32 -12.53 -20.46 -6.83
C GLY A 32 -13.37 -19.18 -6.93
N LEU A 33 -12.82 -18.12 -7.52
CA LEU A 33 -13.56 -16.90 -7.87
C LEU A 33 -14.13 -16.93 -9.30
N GLY A 34 -13.98 -18.04 -10.04
CA GLY A 34 -14.45 -18.12 -11.43
C GLY A 34 -13.71 -17.19 -12.39
N THR A 35 -12.53 -16.69 -12.02
CA THR A 35 -11.64 -15.89 -12.86
C THR A 35 -10.16 -16.21 -12.54
N ASN A 36 -9.25 -15.67 -13.34
CA ASN A 36 -7.80 -15.86 -13.21
C ASN A 36 -7.11 -14.77 -12.35
N SER A 37 -5.88 -15.06 -11.92
CA SER A 37 -5.06 -14.17 -11.09
C SER A 37 -4.84 -12.78 -11.70
N ALA A 38 -4.77 -12.67 -13.04
CA ALA A 38 -4.59 -11.38 -13.71
C ALA A 38 -5.83 -10.48 -13.61
N GLU A 39 -7.04 -11.03 -13.64
CA GLU A 39 -8.26 -10.26 -13.40
C GLU A 39 -8.39 -9.84 -11.95
N VAL A 40 -8.05 -10.73 -11.00
CA VAL A 40 -7.99 -10.40 -9.57
C VAL A 40 -7.01 -9.25 -9.33
N ALA A 41 -5.79 -9.34 -9.85
CA ALA A 41 -4.78 -8.29 -9.75
C ALA A 41 -5.27 -6.95 -10.32
N ARG A 42 -5.95 -6.96 -11.48
CA ARG A 42 -6.55 -5.74 -12.05
C ARG A 42 -7.59 -5.12 -11.12
N GLY A 43 -8.50 -5.92 -10.56
CA GLY A 43 -9.52 -5.43 -9.63
C GLY A 43 -8.94 -4.82 -8.36
N ILE A 44 -7.87 -5.41 -7.83
CA ILE A 44 -7.13 -4.85 -6.67
C ILE A 44 -6.46 -3.53 -7.07
N ASN A 45 -5.72 -3.51 -8.18
CA ASN A 45 -4.96 -2.35 -8.63
C ASN A 45 -5.84 -1.12 -8.96
N GLN A 46 -7.10 -1.32 -9.36
CA GLN A 46 -8.07 -0.23 -9.55
C GLN A 46 -8.45 0.50 -8.26
N ASN A 47 -8.13 -0.09 -7.11
CA ASN A 47 -8.54 0.39 -5.79
C ASN A 47 -7.35 0.79 -4.90
N ILE A 48 -6.11 0.54 -5.35
CA ILE A 48 -4.90 1.07 -4.72
C ILE A 48 -4.64 2.46 -5.27
N ASP A 49 -4.52 3.45 -4.38
CA ASP A 49 -4.16 4.83 -4.70
C ASP A 49 -2.96 5.30 -3.87
N ALA A 50 -1.86 4.55 -3.96
CA ALA A 50 -0.57 4.96 -3.41
C ALA A 50 0.00 6.18 -4.14
N SER A 51 -0.49 6.47 -5.36
CA SER A 51 -0.07 7.64 -6.14
C SER A 51 -0.46 8.98 -5.52
N ALA A 52 -1.52 9.01 -4.70
CA ALA A 52 -1.94 10.19 -3.95
C ALA A 52 -1.25 10.33 -2.57
N PHE A 53 -0.31 9.42 -2.24
CA PHE A 53 0.26 9.38 -0.89
C PHE A 53 1.09 10.61 -0.55
N ASP A 54 1.67 11.32 -1.52
CA ASP A 54 2.34 12.61 -1.27
C ASP A 54 1.37 13.66 -0.68
N LYS A 55 0.15 13.74 -1.22
CA LYS A 55 -0.90 14.65 -0.72
C LYS A 55 -1.43 14.20 0.63
N HIS A 56 -1.67 12.90 0.81
CA HIS A 56 -2.06 12.36 2.11
C HIS A 56 -0.99 12.67 3.16
N ASN A 57 0.29 12.50 2.80
CA ASN A 57 1.40 12.80 3.68
C ASN A 57 1.49 14.28 4.06
N GLN A 58 1.25 15.20 3.12
CA GLN A 58 1.15 16.64 3.43
C GLN A 58 0.03 16.96 4.43
N SER A 59 -1.02 16.15 4.51
CA SER A 59 -2.11 16.29 5.47
C SER A 59 -1.87 15.58 6.81
N GLY A 60 -0.70 14.95 7.00
CA GLY A 60 -0.32 14.29 8.25
C GLY A 60 -0.46 12.76 8.25
N ILE A 61 -0.90 12.15 7.15
CA ILE A 61 -0.95 10.69 7.04
C ILE A 61 0.46 10.12 6.88
N VAL A 62 0.82 9.14 7.68
CA VAL A 62 2.16 8.52 7.67
C VAL A 62 2.14 7.05 7.31
N GLU A 63 0.98 6.39 7.37
CA GLU A 63 0.81 4.97 7.07
C GLU A 63 -0.59 4.71 6.53
N VAL A 64 -0.72 3.80 5.58
CA VAL A 64 -1.99 3.42 4.96
C VAL A 64 -2.06 1.91 4.83
N HIS A 65 -3.21 1.33 5.20
CA HIS A 65 -3.50 -0.09 5.05
C HIS A 65 -4.68 -0.26 4.10
N ALA A 66 -4.45 -0.87 2.94
CA ALA A 66 -5.50 -1.27 2.02
C ALA A 66 -5.73 -2.79 2.12
N GLU A 67 -6.93 -3.18 2.54
CA GLU A 67 -7.32 -4.56 2.78
C GLU A 67 -8.34 -5.03 1.74
N PHE A 68 -8.10 -6.21 1.16
CA PHE A 68 -8.96 -6.84 0.17
C PHE A 68 -9.40 -8.22 0.65
N ILE A 69 -10.70 -8.41 0.82
CA ILE A 69 -11.28 -9.70 1.19
C ILE A 69 -12.08 -10.23 0.01
N ALA A 70 -11.67 -11.37 -0.53
CA ALA A 70 -12.38 -12.04 -1.60
C ALA A 70 -13.20 -13.22 -1.06
N THR A 71 -14.44 -13.32 -1.52
CA THR A 71 -15.40 -14.38 -1.15
C THR A 71 -15.90 -15.09 -2.40
N LYS A 72 -16.00 -16.41 -2.33
CA LYS A 72 -16.52 -17.27 -3.40
C LYS A 72 -18.05 -17.16 -3.48
N SER A 73 -18.64 -17.72 -4.53
CA SER A 73 -20.09 -17.72 -4.74
C SER A 73 -20.88 -18.47 -3.64
N ASP A 74 -20.26 -19.43 -2.97
CA ASP A 74 -20.81 -20.16 -1.83
C ASP A 74 -20.67 -19.42 -0.48
N GLY A 75 -20.08 -18.22 -0.49
CA GLY A 75 -19.83 -17.40 0.69
C GLY A 75 -18.53 -17.72 1.43
N ALA A 76 -17.77 -18.75 1.04
CA ALA A 76 -16.50 -19.06 1.66
C ALA A 76 -15.43 -18.00 1.33
N LYS A 77 -14.59 -17.64 2.30
CA LYS A 77 -13.44 -16.75 2.06
C LYS A 77 -12.45 -17.43 1.11
N ALA A 78 -12.12 -16.76 0.00
CA ALA A 78 -11.12 -17.22 -0.95
C ALA A 78 -9.71 -16.81 -0.48
N PHE A 79 -9.53 -15.51 -0.21
CA PHE A 79 -8.29 -14.97 0.32
C PHE A 79 -8.53 -13.62 1.02
N GLU A 80 -7.49 -13.17 1.69
CA GLU A 80 -7.38 -11.85 2.31
C GLU A 80 -6.00 -11.29 1.95
N LEU A 81 -5.95 -10.09 1.38
CA LEU A 81 -4.73 -9.40 0.99
C LEU A 81 -4.66 -8.06 1.73
N GLU A 82 -3.52 -7.76 2.34
CA GLU A 82 -3.24 -6.45 2.92
C GLU A 82 -2.03 -5.82 2.21
N VAL A 83 -2.19 -4.57 1.79
CA VAL A 83 -1.13 -3.75 1.21
C VAL A 83 -0.90 -2.58 2.15
N ILE A 84 0.33 -2.45 2.64
CA ILE A 84 0.72 -1.40 3.56
C ILE A 84 1.74 -0.51 2.86
N TRP A 85 1.58 0.81 2.96
CA TRP A 85 2.63 1.75 2.61
C TRP A 85 2.74 2.87 3.64
N ASP A 86 3.96 3.35 3.82
CA ASP A 86 4.31 4.26 4.90
C ASP A 86 5.38 5.28 4.51
N ALA A 87 5.57 6.27 5.36
CA ALA A 87 6.49 7.39 5.18
C ALA A 87 7.49 7.46 6.35
N ASP A 88 8.78 7.33 6.04
CA ASP A 88 9.86 7.32 7.02
C ASP A 88 10.98 8.29 6.64
N ASN A 89 11.48 9.02 7.65
CA ASN A 89 12.75 9.74 7.54
C ASN A 89 13.89 8.93 8.17
N PRO A 90 15.13 9.17 7.75
CA PRO A 90 16.29 8.57 8.37
C PRO A 90 16.44 9.04 9.83
N PRO A 91 16.92 8.18 10.74
CA PRO A 91 17.33 8.63 12.06
C PRO A 91 18.44 9.69 11.97
N LEU A 92 18.43 10.66 12.88
CA LEU A 92 19.47 11.70 12.98
C LEU A 92 20.88 11.07 12.95
N GLY A 93 21.73 11.56 12.05
CA GLY A 93 23.12 11.09 11.90
C GLY A 93 23.31 9.82 11.06
N LYS A 94 22.26 9.29 10.41
CA LYS A 94 22.38 8.17 9.44
C LYS A 94 22.51 8.70 8.01
N THR A 95 23.22 7.95 7.16
CA THR A 95 23.39 8.24 5.72
C THR A 95 22.20 7.81 4.86
N ARG A 96 21.14 7.25 5.47
CA ARG A 96 19.92 6.89 4.74
C ARG A 96 19.18 8.15 4.36
N THR A 97 18.47 8.12 3.24
CA THR A 97 17.56 9.19 2.84
C THR A 97 16.15 8.84 3.25
N ALA A 98 15.27 9.83 3.25
CA ALA A 98 13.85 9.61 3.47
C ALA A 98 13.30 8.66 2.40
N HIS A 99 12.20 7.97 2.69
CA HIS A 99 11.59 7.07 1.72
C HIS A 99 10.10 6.81 1.99
N PHE A 100 9.44 6.29 0.97
CA PHE A 100 8.20 5.54 1.16
C PHE A 100 8.49 4.04 1.21
N GLY A 101 8.00 3.37 2.24
CA GLY A 101 8.08 1.91 2.40
C GLY A 101 6.78 1.23 1.95
N TRP A 102 6.87 -0.03 1.53
CA TRP A 102 5.68 -0.84 1.25
C TRP A 102 5.87 -2.34 1.47
N GLU A 103 4.78 -3.00 1.86
CA GLU A 103 4.70 -4.43 2.10
C GLU A 103 3.36 -4.99 1.62
N ILE A 104 3.35 -6.26 1.21
CA ILE A 104 2.12 -6.96 0.81
C ILE A 104 2.03 -8.30 1.53
N TYR A 105 0.87 -8.55 2.14
CA TYR A 105 0.56 -9.76 2.88
C TYR A 105 -0.62 -10.48 2.24
N LEU A 106 -0.52 -11.80 2.04
CA LEU A 106 -1.61 -12.66 1.57
C LEU A 106 -1.86 -13.73 2.64
N GLY A 107 -3.09 -13.76 3.17
CA GLY A 107 -3.45 -14.66 4.28
C GLY A 107 -2.57 -14.47 5.52
N GLY A 108 -2.18 -13.23 5.82
CA GLY A 108 -1.30 -12.87 6.92
C GLY A 108 0.19 -13.19 6.71
N LYS A 109 0.59 -13.69 5.54
CA LYS A 109 2.01 -13.95 5.21
C LYS A 109 2.53 -12.92 4.23
N ARG A 110 3.70 -12.33 4.50
CA ARG A 110 4.32 -11.36 3.59
C ARG A 110 4.73 -12.05 2.29
N VAL A 111 4.18 -11.58 1.16
CA VAL A 111 4.42 -12.11 -0.19
C VAL A 111 5.24 -11.15 -1.06
N ALA A 112 5.34 -9.86 -0.70
CA ALA A 112 6.22 -8.89 -1.33
C ALA A 112 6.64 -7.77 -0.34
N GLY A 113 7.74 -7.09 -0.65
CA GLY A 113 8.36 -6.04 0.18
C GLY A 113 9.61 -6.50 0.95
N PRO A 114 10.18 -5.70 1.88
CA PRO A 114 9.79 -4.33 2.25
C PRO A 114 10.33 -3.34 1.20
N GLY A 115 9.61 -3.11 0.12
CA GLY A 115 10.13 -2.25 -0.94
C GLY A 115 10.30 -0.83 -0.42
N HIS A 116 11.28 -0.11 -0.96
CA HIS A 116 11.56 1.26 -0.55
C HIS A 116 11.75 2.15 -1.78
N VAL A 117 11.06 3.29 -1.79
CA VAL A 117 11.21 4.35 -2.78
C VAL A 117 11.95 5.51 -2.12
N PHE A 118 13.25 5.58 -2.37
CA PHE A 118 14.13 6.56 -1.73
C PHE A 118 14.03 7.94 -2.38
N PHE A 119 14.06 8.97 -1.57
CA PHE A 119 14.24 10.33 -2.07
C PHE A 119 15.72 10.69 -2.18
N ALA A 120 15.99 11.77 -2.91
CA ALA A 120 17.29 12.42 -2.90
C ALA A 120 17.61 12.96 -1.49
N PRO A 121 18.90 13.07 -1.10
CA PRO A 121 19.31 13.45 0.26
C PRO A 121 18.72 14.76 0.79
N GLU A 122 18.46 15.71 -0.09
CA GLU A 122 17.89 17.03 0.20
C GLU A 122 16.37 17.02 0.47
N VAL A 123 15.69 15.92 0.14
CA VAL A 123 14.24 15.79 0.34
C VAL A 123 13.97 15.18 1.70
N ILE A 124 13.34 15.97 2.57
CA ILE A 124 12.89 15.55 3.90
C ILE A 124 11.36 15.51 3.91
N LEU A 125 10.78 14.44 4.45
CA LEU A 125 9.34 14.34 4.64
C LEU A 125 8.93 15.20 5.84
N THR A 126 7.87 15.99 5.67
CA THR A 126 7.30 16.80 6.76
C THR A 126 6.65 15.92 7.82
N ASN A 127 5.91 14.90 7.39
CA ASN A 127 5.23 13.95 8.26
C ASN A 127 5.81 12.56 8.04
N TYR A 128 6.31 11.94 9.09
CA TYR A 128 6.97 10.63 9.03
C TYR A 128 6.89 9.95 10.39
N ARG A 129 6.99 8.63 10.41
CA ARG A 129 6.93 7.89 11.67
C ARG A 129 8.19 8.17 12.50
N ASN A 130 8.03 8.82 13.66
CA ASN A 130 9.11 8.97 14.64
C ASN A 130 9.17 7.80 15.62
N ASN A 131 8.02 7.18 15.93
CA ASN A 131 7.87 5.91 16.63
C ASN A 131 6.48 5.33 16.30
N LYS A 132 6.37 4.03 15.99
CA LYS A 132 5.08 3.39 15.62
C LYS A 132 3.97 3.52 16.69
N ARG A 133 4.30 3.94 17.92
CA ARG A 133 3.39 4.05 19.07
C ARG A 133 2.52 5.32 19.09
N GLU A 134 2.78 6.28 18.21
CA GLU A 134 2.11 7.60 18.19
C GLU A 134 1.19 7.75 16.96
N GLN A 135 0.67 6.63 16.44
CA GLN A 135 -0.21 6.64 15.27
C GLN A 135 -1.66 6.39 15.67
N LYS A 136 -2.58 7.18 15.12
CA LYS A 136 -4.02 6.99 15.25
C LYS A 136 -4.69 6.86 13.90
N GLU A 137 -5.64 5.94 13.80
CA GLU A 137 -6.48 5.79 12.61
C GLU A 137 -7.31 7.06 12.39
N ASP A 138 -7.16 7.66 11.20
CA ASP A 138 -8.00 8.74 10.73
C ASP A 138 -9.29 8.16 10.13
N LEU A 139 -10.32 8.08 10.98
CA LEU A 139 -11.63 7.56 10.60
C LEU A 139 -12.35 8.42 9.55
N SER A 140 -11.95 9.69 9.36
CA SER A 140 -12.59 10.59 8.39
C SER A 140 -12.27 10.22 6.94
N LEU A 141 -11.18 9.46 6.72
CA LEU A 141 -10.71 9.05 5.41
C LEU A 141 -10.93 7.57 5.12
N LYS A 142 -11.57 6.81 6.02
CA LYS A 142 -11.85 5.39 5.79
C LYS A 142 -12.75 5.21 4.57
N ILE A 143 -12.26 4.48 3.57
CA ILE A 143 -13.00 4.23 2.33
C ILE A 143 -13.25 2.73 2.20
N GLY A 144 -14.52 2.36 2.06
CA GLY A 144 -14.95 0.98 1.79
C GLY A 144 -15.63 0.87 0.43
N LYS A 145 -15.28 -0.16 -0.35
CA LYS A 145 -15.95 -0.50 -1.61
C LYS A 145 -16.20 -2.00 -1.67
N SER A 146 -17.26 -2.42 -2.34
CA SER A 146 -17.54 -3.83 -2.61
C SER A 146 -18.01 -3.97 -4.05
N GLY A 147 -17.56 -5.04 -4.72
CA GLY A 147 -17.90 -5.32 -6.11
C GLY A 147 -17.80 -6.80 -6.43
N GLY A 148 -18.35 -7.19 -7.59
CA GLY A 148 -18.19 -8.54 -8.12
C GLY A 148 -16.77 -8.77 -8.64
N ILE A 149 -16.28 -10.01 -8.53
CA ILE A 149 -15.04 -10.47 -9.17
C ILE A 149 -15.24 -11.91 -9.67
N GLY A 150 -15.18 -12.12 -10.99
CA GLY A 150 -15.65 -13.38 -11.59
C GLY A 150 -17.05 -13.76 -11.12
N THR A 151 -17.19 -14.93 -10.48
CA THR A 151 -18.43 -15.41 -9.85
C THR A 151 -18.55 -15.08 -8.36
N GLY A 152 -17.51 -14.50 -7.76
CA GLY A 152 -17.44 -14.13 -6.35
C GLY A 152 -17.62 -12.62 -6.10
N LYS A 153 -17.22 -12.18 -4.90
CA LYS A 153 -17.22 -10.77 -4.49
C LYS A 153 -15.87 -10.39 -3.88
N MET A 154 -15.48 -9.14 -4.05
CA MET A 154 -14.32 -8.55 -3.41
C MET A 154 -14.73 -7.29 -2.66
N GLN A 155 -14.42 -7.27 -1.36
CA GLN A 155 -14.49 -6.08 -0.53
C GLN A 155 -13.10 -5.45 -0.46
N ASN A 156 -13.05 -4.13 -0.56
CA ASN A 156 -11.86 -3.32 -0.29
C ASN A 156 -12.15 -2.38 0.89
N THR A 157 -11.20 -2.23 1.81
CA THR A 157 -11.22 -1.23 2.87
C THR A 157 -9.86 -0.59 2.99
N THR A 158 -9.79 0.74 2.87
CA THR A 158 -8.55 1.51 3.07
C THR A 158 -8.64 2.29 4.38
N ARG A 159 -7.63 2.12 5.24
CA ARG A 159 -7.46 2.81 6.53
C ARG A 159 -6.22 3.68 6.47
N TYR A 160 -6.34 4.89 7.01
CA TYR A 160 -5.28 5.90 7.01
C TYR A 160 -4.86 6.18 8.44
N PHE A 161 -3.56 6.32 8.68
CA PHE A 161 -3.01 6.55 10.01
C PHE A 161 -2.17 7.82 10.01
N ARG A 162 -2.37 8.65 11.04
CA ARG A 162 -1.67 9.93 11.22
C ARG A 162 -0.95 9.97 12.56
N LEU A 163 0.05 10.84 12.66
CA LEU A 163 0.72 11.15 13.92
C LEU A 163 -0.26 11.86 14.87
N GLU A 164 -0.26 11.48 16.15
CA GLU A 164 -0.93 12.22 17.23
C GLU A 164 -0.12 13.43 17.73
#